data_AF-A0A9K3M558-F1
#
_entry.id   AF-A0A9K3M558-F1
#
_cell.length_a   1.000
_cell.length_b   1.000
_cell.length_c   1.000
_cell.angle_alpha   90.00
_cell.angle_beta   90.00
_cell.angle_gamma   90.00
#
_symmetry.space_group_name_H-M   'P 1'
#
loop_
_entity.id
_entity.type
_entity.pdbx_description
1 polymer ?
#
loop_
_entity_poly.entity_id
_entity_poly.type
_entity_poly.pdbx_seq_one_letter_code
_entity_poly.pdbx_strand_id
1 'polypeptide(L)'
;MSTRRIPASPFKALQNIRKRRSRSAPPTLRKPLIEQHFRVEHNPQGRKEVLPGAINHGDDWARDTHDFFNLIVLIPIVALNVMNWNWEILMNLNKKQTVADAWTGDWFDFFFWTTLMYFVADLVWILTIPNSVKSPNVIIQHHLVTMLYILVPFYKPSVRWCMGACMSVEINTWFLIARRVFNKQGFPPWIIDLSFVSIRIKLISICFYVTWISIRCILYPLMMSYIFNRWFKESERVGTYVNLELVPVILHAIFCVLNLKWTVDLTMSKVRYFQRRRRNGGAAAEKYSTGL
;
A
#
# COMPACT_ATOMS: atom_id res chain seq x y z
N MET A 1 34.16 45.39 22.67
CA MET A 1 33.00 45.19 21.77
C MET A 1 32.37 43.84 22.06
N SER A 2 31.23 43.81 22.74
CA SER A 2 30.53 42.57 23.09
C SER A 2 29.63 42.14 21.93
N THR A 3 29.97 41.04 21.27
CA THR A 3 29.16 40.47 20.18
C THR A 3 27.90 39.83 20.76
N ARG A 4 26.74 40.48 20.59
CA ARG A 4 25.42 39.88 20.89
C ARG A 4 25.23 38.62 20.05
N ARG A 5 25.23 37.45 20.69
CA ARG A 5 24.82 36.19 20.06
C ARG A 5 23.30 36.19 19.92
N ILE A 6 22.81 36.24 18.68
CA ILE A 6 21.38 36.07 18.38
C ILE A 6 21.03 34.60 18.64
N PRO A 7 20.05 34.28 19.49
CA PRO A 7 19.65 32.91 19.75
C PRO A 7 19.15 32.25 18.46
N ALA A 8 19.60 31.02 18.22
CA ALA A 8 19.21 30.28 17.04
C ALA A 8 17.68 30.08 17.04
N SER A 9 17.03 30.50 15.95
CA SER A 9 15.59 30.33 15.76
C SER A 9 15.15 28.89 16.05
N PRO A 10 14.11 28.66 16.88
CA PRO A 10 13.60 27.31 17.16
C PRO A 10 13.16 26.57 15.88
N PHE A 11 12.84 27.29 14.80
CA PHE A 11 12.56 26.71 13.49
C PHE A 11 13.80 26.09 12.81
N LYS A 12 15.01 26.62 13.03
CA LYS A 12 16.24 26.01 12.50
C LYS A 12 16.57 24.69 13.20
N ALA A 13 16.29 24.58 14.50
CA ALA A 13 16.47 23.33 15.25
C ALA A 13 15.53 22.24 14.72
N LEU A 14 14.25 22.56 14.48
CA LEU A 14 13.28 21.62 13.90
C LEU A 14 13.63 21.23 12.45
N GLN A 15 14.13 22.16 11.63
CA GLN A 15 14.62 21.84 10.29
C GLN A 15 15.84 20.90 10.30
N ASN A 16 16.75 21.06 11.26
CA ASN A 16 17.91 20.19 11.40
C ASN A 16 17.54 18.77 11.89
N ILE A 17 16.53 18.65 12.76
CA ILE A 17 15.98 17.36 13.18
C ILE A 17 15.28 16.66 11.99
N ARG A 18 14.55 17.40 11.14
CA ARG A 18 13.93 16.86 9.92
C ARG A 18 14.97 16.41 8.87
N LYS A 19 16.11 17.09 8.76
CA LYS A 19 17.22 16.71 7.86
C LYS A 19 17.91 15.41 8.28
N ARG A 20 17.90 15.02 9.55
CA ARG A 20 18.55 13.79 10.02
C ARG A 20 17.76 12.51 9.73
N ARG A 21 16.43 12.56 9.60
CA ARG A 21 15.59 11.36 9.35
C ARG A 21 15.36 11.03 7.87
N SER A 22 15.86 11.83 6.93
CA SER A 22 15.68 11.60 5.49
C SER A 22 16.98 11.61 4.69
N ARG A 23 18.10 11.22 5.31
CA ARG A 23 19.19 10.60 4.54
C ARG A 23 18.71 9.21 4.11
N SER A 24 17.75 9.18 3.17
CA SER A 24 17.71 8.11 2.19
C SER A 24 19.15 7.89 1.75
N ALA A 25 19.62 6.65 1.80
CA ALA A 25 20.98 6.29 1.39
C ALA A 25 21.37 7.13 0.15
N PRO A 26 22.61 7.66 0.10
CA PRO A 26 23.09 8.38 -1.08
C PRO A 26 22.70 7.57 -2.31
N PRO A 27 22.21 8.20 -3.38
CA PRO A 27 21.74 7.48 -4.56
C PRO A 27 22.87 6.55 -4.99
N THR A 28 22.70 5.26 -4.73
CA THR A 28 23.65 4.24 -5.15
C THR A 28 23.70 4.35 -6.65
N LEU A 29 24.88 4.71 -7.19
CA LEU A 29 25.16 4.58 -8.62
C LEU A 29 24.63 3.21 -9.05
N ARG A 30 23.68 3.21 -10.00
CA ARG A 30 23.06 1.96 -10.44
C ARG A 30 24.18 1.06 -10.92
N LYS A 31 24.31 -0.09 -10.27
CA LYS A 31 25.24 -1.13 -10.70
C LYS A 31 24.85 -1.59 -12.12
N PRO A 32 25.80 -1.92 -13.01
CA PRO A 32 25.50 -2.49 -14.32
C PRO A 32 24.58 -3.72 -14.19
N LEU A 33 23.75 -3.99 -15.21
CA LEU A 33 22.78 -5.12 -15.23
C LEU A 33 23.41 -6.46 -14.80
N ILE A 34 24.64 -6.73 -15.23
CA ILE A 34 25.39 -7.93 -14.81
C ILE A 34 25.60 -7.98 -13.28
N GLU A 35 25.98 -6.88 -12.65
CA GLU A 35 26.17 -6.80 -11.19
C GLU A 35 24.84 -6.83 -10.40
N GLN A 36 23.71 -6.58 -11.07
CA GLN A 36 22.38 -6.70 -10.47
C GLN A 36 21.92 -8.16 -10.42
N HIS A 37 22.32 -8.99 -11.39
CA HIS A 37 21.85 -10.38 -11.49
C HIS A 37 22.88 -11.40 -11.01
N PHE A 38 24.16 -11.09 -11.15
CA PHE A 38 25.26 -12.00 -10.84
C PHE A 38 26.19 -11.38 -9.80
N ARG A 39 26.75 -12.25 -8.96
CA ARG A 39 27.83 -11.85 -8.07
C ARG A 39 29.07 -11.55 -8.92
N VAL A 40 29.47 -10.28 -8.90
CA VAL A 40 30.70 -9.82 -9.57
C VAL A 40 31.76 -9.62 -8.51
N GLU A 41 32.85 -10.37 -8.62
CA GLU A 41 34.02 -10.20 -7.77
C GLU A 41 35.14 -9.52 -8.55
N HIS A 42 35.92 -8.70 -7.85
CA HIS A 42 37.14 -8.14 -8.41
C HIS A 42 38.26 -9.14 -8.18
N ASN A 43 38.84 -9.67 -9.25
CA ASN A 43 40.02 -10.51 -9.15
C ASN A 43 41.23 -9.69 -8.63
N PRO A 44 42.31 -10.32 -8.17
CA PRO A 44 43.51 -9.61 -7.68
C PRO A 44 44.12 -8.62 -8.68
N GLN A 45 43.83 -8.79 -9.98
CA GLN A 45 44.25 -7.92 -11.08
C GLN A 45 43.25 -6.77 -11.36
N GLY A 46 42.21 -6.62 -10.54
CA GLY A 46 41.20 -5.57 -10.63
C GLY A 46 40.11 -5.78 -11.69
N ARG A 47 40.12 -6.90 -12.43
CA ARG A 47 39.08 -7.21 -13.41
C ARG A 47 37.83 -7.74 -12.71
N LYS A 48 36.67 -7.36 -13.25
CA LYS A 48 35.36 -7.84 -12.80
C LYS A 48 35.11 -9.22 -13.38
N GLU A 49 35.09 -10.24 -12.54
CA GLU A 49 34.74 -11.61 -12.92
C GLU A 49 33.32 -11.91 -12.43
N VAL A 50 32.49 -12.39 -13.35
CA VAL A 50 31.12 -12.83 -13.05
C VAL A 50 31.21 -14.27 -12.59
N LEU A 51 30.82 -14.55 -11.34
CA LEU A 51 30.83 -15.92 -10.83
C LEU A 51 29.65 -16.70 -11.44
N PRO A 52 29.89 -17.73 -12.28
CA PRO A 52 28.82 -18.51 -12.87
C PRO A 52 28.06 -19.28 -11.79
N GLY A 53 26.72 -19.18 -11.80
CA GLY A 53 25.83 -19.90 -10.89
C GLY A 53 25.52 -19.21 -9.55
N ALA A 54 26.25 -18.15 -9.16
CA ALA A 54 25.94 -17.37 -7.97
C ALA A 54 24.98 -16.21 -8.30
N ILE A 55 23.67 -16.49 -8.26
CA ILE A 55 22.64 -15.46 -8.37
C ILE A 55 22.84 -14.46 -7.21
N ASN A 56 22.97 -13.17 -7.55
CA ASN A 56 23.03 -12.13 -6.54
C ASN A 56 21.61 -11.96 -5.97
N HIS A 57 21.30 -12.67 -4.88
CA HIS A 57 20.14 -12.36 -4.06
C HIS A 57 20.41 -11.02 -3.38
N GLY A 58 20.16 -9.92 -4.09
CA GLY A 58 20.32 -8.58 -3.53
C GLY A 58 19.47 -8.43 -2.26
N ASP A 59 19.72 -7.36 -1.50
CA ASP A 59 19.00 -7.00 -0.25
C ASP A 59 17.47 -6.98 -0.38
N ASP A 60 16.96 -7.03 -1.62
CA ASP A 60 15.54 -7.06 -1.97
C ASP A 60 14.92 -8.47 -2.05
N TRP A 61 15.67 -9.58 -1.94
CA TRP A 61 15.12 -10.94 -2.11
C TRP A 61 13.94 -11.24 -1.16
N ALA A 62 14.11 -10.96 0.13
CA ALA A 62 13.08 -11.17 1.14
C ALA A 62 11.78 -10.40 0.83
N ARG A 63 11.93 -9.21 0.23
CA ARG A 63 10.82 -8.37 -0.18
C ARG A 63 10.15 -8.87 -1.45
N ASP A 64 10.92 -9.43 -2.38
CA ASP A 64 10.40 -9.97 -3.63
C ASP A 64 9.64 -11.28 -3.41
N THR A 65 10.16 -12.16 -2.54
CA THR A 65 9.43 -13.37 -2.13
C THR A 65 8.12 -13.04 -1.41
N HIS A 66 8.14 -12.01 -0.57
CA HIS A 66 6.95 -11.51 0.14
C HIS A 66 5.92 -10.89 -0.81
N ASP A 67 6.36 -10.05 -1.74
CA ASP A 67 5.50 -9.46 -2.78
C ASP A 67 4.90 -10.56 -3.69
N PHE A 68 5.67 -11.59 -4.06
CA PHE A 68 5.19 -12.70 -4.87
C PHE A 68 4.17 -13.56 -4.13
N PHE A 69 4.43 -13.89 -2.86
CA PHE A 69 3.47 -14.59 -2.01
C PHE A 69 2.14 -13.84 -1.93
N ASN A 70 2.18 -12.54 -1.63
CA ASN A 70 0.98 -11.71 -1.54
C ASN A 70 0.24 -11.57 -2.87
N LEU A 71 0.95 -11.56 -3.99
CA LEU A 71 0.34 -11.51 -5.33
C LEU A 71 -0.56 -12.72 -5.59
N ILE A 72 -0.20 -13.90 -5.07
CA ILE A 72 -0.96 -15.14 -5.23
C ILE A 72 -2.07 -15.23 -4.17
N VAL A 73 -1.73 -15.02 -2.90
CA VAL A 73 -2.65 -15.27 -1.78
C VAL A 73 -3.79 -14.26 -1.68
N LEU A 74 -3.59 -13.02 -2.17
CA LEU A 74 -4.67 -12.04 -2.20
C LEU A 74 -5.76 -12.34 -3.25
N ILE A 75 -5.49 -13.18 -4.25
CA ILE A 75 -6.47 -13.48 -5.32
C ILE A 75 -7.73 -14.14 -4.75
N PRO A 76 -7.65 -15.23 -3.96
CA PRO A 76 -8.84 -15.80 -3.29
C PRO A 76 -9.61 -14.78 -2.45
N ILE A 77 -8.93 -13.90 -1.71
CA ILE A 77 -9.59 -12.89 -0.86
C ILE A 77 -10.37 -11.89 -1.71
N VAL A 78 -9.77 -11.39 -2.79
CA VAL A 78 -10.42 -10.48 -3.73
C VAL A 78 -11.60 -11.16 -4.41
N ALA A 79 -11.43 -12.40 -4.87
CA ALA A 79 -12.50 -13.17 -5.51
C ALA A 79 -13.68 -13.40 -4.55
N LEU A 80 -13.42 -13.82 -3.32
CA LEU A 80 -14.44 -14.03 -2.30
C LEU A 80 -15.16 -12.73 -1.93
N ASN A 81 -14.43 -11.60 -1.83
CA ASN A 81 -15.08 -10.31 -1.61
C ASN A 81 -16.04 -9.99 -2.77
N VAL A 82 -15.59 -10.11 -4.02
CA VAL A 82 -16.38 -9.88 -5.24
C VAL A 82 -17.61 -10.79 -5.31
N MET A 83 -17.49 -12.06 -4.92
CA MET A 83 -18.59 -13.04 -4.93
C MET A 83 -19.68 -12.76 -3.89
N ASN A 84 -19.39 -12.01 -2.83
CA ASN A 84 -20.38 -11.61 -1.83
C ASN A 84 -21.22 -10.38 -2.24
N TRP A 85 -20.95 -9.79 -3.41
CA TRP A 85 -21.72 -8.67 -3.96
C TRP A 85 -22.69 -9.13 -5.05
N ASN A 86 -23.95 -8.72 -4.93
CA ASN A 86 -24.92 -8.78 -6.00
C ASN A 86 -24.65 -7.63 -6.99
N TRP A 87 -23.99 -7.97 -8.09
CA TRP A 87 -23.59 -7.01 -9.13
C TRP A 87 -24.77 -6.39 -9.88
N GLU A 88 -25.90 -7.08 -9.99
CA GLU A 88 -27.10 -6.55 -10.64
C GLU A 88 -27.69 -5.40 -9.83
N ILE A 89 -27.81 -5.57 -8.51
CA ILE A 89 -28.25 -4.51 -7.59
C ILE A 89 -27.23 -3.38 -7.57
N LEU A 90 -25.94 -3.70 -7.47
CA LEU A 90 -24.87 -2.70 -7.38
C LEU A 90 -24.80 -1.79 -8.62
N MET A 91 -24.99 -2.36 -9.81
CA MET A 91 -24.94 -1.62 -11.09
C MET A 91 -26.26 -0.90 -11.40
N ASN A 92 -27.38 -1.32 -10.80
CA ASN A 92 -28.71 -0.74 -11.01
C ASN A 92 -29.34 -0.23 -9.69
N LEU A 93 -28.55 0.43 -8.84
CA LEU A 93 -29.03 0.97 -7.57
C LEU A 93 -30.19 1.96 -7.79
N ASN A 94 -31.38 1.58 -7.33
CA ASN A 94 -32.54 2.48 -7.29
C ASN A 94 -32.42 3.44 -6.09
N LYS A 95 -33.14 4.57 -6.11
CA LYS A 95 -33.17 5.57 -5.02
C LYS A 95 -33.57 5.01 -3.65
N LYS A 96 -34.25 3.86 -3.61
CA LYS A 96 -34.68 3.18 -2.38
C LYS A 96 -33.65 2.18 -1.85
N GLN A 97 -32.69 1.77 -2.68
CA GLN A 97 -31.69 0.78 -2.33
C GLN A 97 -30.41 1.47 -1.84
N THR A 98 -29.75 0.82 -0.91
CA THR A 98 -28.46 1.20 -0.37
C THR A 98 -27.40 0.21 -0.84
N VAL A 99 -26.13 0.58 -0.73
CA VAL A 99 -25.01 -0.34 -1.03
C VAL A 99 -25.05 -1.57 -0.13
N ALA A 100 -25.57 -1.45 1.10
CA ALA A 100 -25.73 -2.58 2.00
C ALA A 100 -26.68 -3.66 1.43
N ASP A 101 -27.69 -3.27 0.66
CA ASP A 101 -28.66 -4.19 0.05
C ASP A 101 -28.05 -4.99 -1.11
N ALA A 102 -26.91 -4.54 -1.66
CA ALA A 102 -26.16 -5.28 -2.66
C ALA A 102 -25.26 -6.37 -2.05
N TRP A 103 -25.13 -6.46 -0.73
CA TRP A 103 -24.31 -7.47 -0.09
C TRP A 103 -25.14 -8.74 0.18
N THR A 104 -24.78 -9.86 -0.46
CA THR A 104 -25.46 -11.14 -0.23
C THR A 104 -24.92 -11.82 1.03
N GLY A 105 -23.59 -11.84 1.18
CA GLY A 105 -22.94 -12.48 2.32
C GLY A 105 -22.96 -14.01 2.29
N ASP A 106 -23.34 -14.64 1.17
CA ASP A 106 -23.45 -16.09 1.05
C ASP A 106 -22.12 -16.81 1.33
N TRP A 107 -21.01 -16.14 1.02
CA TRP A 107 -19.65 -16.62 1.22
C TRP A 107 -18.94 -15.91 2.37
N PHE A 108 -19.68 -15.25 3.28
CA PHE A 108 -19.09 -14.39 4.30
C PHE A 108 -18.15 -15.15 5.24
N ASP A 109 -18.56 -16.32 5.75
CA ASP A 109 -17.73 -17.05 6.73
C ASP A 109 -16.43 -17.54 6.08
N PHE A 110 -16.50 -18.05 4.85
CA PHE A 110 -15.31 -18.48 4.11
C PHE A 110 -14.40 -17.28 3.77
N PHE A 111 -15.00 -16.15 3.38
CA PHE A 111 -14.28 -14.88 3.16
C PHE A 111 -13.59 -14.38 4.43
N PHE A 112 -14.29 -14.42 5.57
CA PHE A 112 -13.76 -13.99 6.86
C PHE A 112 -12.56 -14.84 7.29
N TRP A 113 -12.71 -16.17 7.32
CA TRP A 113 -11.63 -17.06 7.75
C TRP A 113 -10.43 -17.01 6.82
N THR A 114 -10.65 -16.93 5.49
CA THR A 114 -9.55 -16.76 4.52
C THR A 114 -8.80 -15.45 4.76
N THR A 115 -9.52 -14.35 4.98
CA THR A 115 -8.94 -13.04 5.29
C THR A 115 -8.14 -13.06 6.58
N LEU A 116 -8.70 -13.64 7.65
CA LEU A 116 -8.03 -13.73 8.95
C LEU A 116 -6.75 -14.58 8.86
N MET A 117 -6.82 -15.74 8.22
CA MET A 117 -5.67 -16.63 8.03
C MET A 117 -4.55 -15.94 7.23
N TYR A 118 -4.90 -15.17 6.20
CA TYR A 118 -3.94 -14.37 5.46
C TYR A 118 -3.24 -13.33 6.35
N PHE A 119 -3.99 -12.54 7.12
CA PHE A 119 -3.39 -11.53 8.00
C PHE A 119 -2.48 -12.16 9.08
N VAL A 120 -2.86 -13.33 9.61
CA VAL A 120 -2.02 -14.09 10.55
C VAL A 120 -0.73 -14.55 9.87
N ALA A 121 -0.82 -15.16 8.69
CA ALA A 121 0.34 -15.63 7.95
C ALA A 121 1.28 -14.48 7.56
N ASP A 122 0.74 -13.36 7.06
CA ASP A 122 1.53 -12.19 6.69
C ASP A 122 2.18 -11.53 7.91
N LEU A 123 1.48 -11.47 9.04
CA LEU A 123 2.03 -10.99 10.31
C LEU A 123 3.19 -11.86 10.79
N VAL A 124 3.04 -13.19 10.80
CA VAL A 124 4.12 -14.13 11.16
C VAL A 124 5.32 -13.97 10.22
N TRP A 125 5.09 -13.79 8.92
CA TRP A 125 6.16 -13.54 7.95
C TRP A 125 6.93 -12.26 8.26
N ILE A 126 6.24 -11.15 8.53
CA ILE A 126 6.89 -9.86 8.82
C ILE A 126 7.63 -9.89 10.17
N LEU A 127 7.13 -10.64 11.15
CA LEU A 127 7.81 -10.81 12.44
C LEU A 127 9.10 -11.65 12.30
N THR A 128 9.11 -12.65 11.42
CA THR A 128 10.30 -13.48 11.17
C THR A 128 11.31 -12.80 10.26
N ILE A 129 10.84 -12.05 9.25
CA ILE A 129 11.68 -11.38 8.25
C ILE A 129 11.27 -9.90 8.13
N PRO A 130 11.63 -9.02 9.09
CA PRO A 130 11.18 -7.63 9.12
C PRO A 130 11.67 -6.78 7.93
N ASN A 131 12.73 -7.22 7.25
CA ASN A 131 13.28 -6.55 6.06
C ASN A 131 12.45 -6.82 4.78
N SER A 132 11.45 -7.71 4.81
CA SER A 132 10.55 -7.95 3.68
C SER A 132 9.73 -6.71 3.32
N VAL A 133 9.55 -5.78 4.25
CA VAL A 133 8.77 -4.56 4.07
C VAL A 133 9.53 -3.32 4.51
N LYS A 134 9.20 -2.16 3.92
CA LYS A 134 9.91 -0.90 4.21
C LYS A 134 9.69 -0.35 5.62
N SER A 135 8.61 -0.73 6.27
CA SER A 135 8.19 -0.17 7.57
C SER A 135 7.45 -1.24 8.38
N PRO A 136 8.18 -2.25 8.90
CA PRO A 136 7.58 -3.43 9.53
C PRO A 136 6.66 -3.07 10.69
N ASN A 137 7.07 -2.16 11.58
CA ASN A 137 6.25 -1.77 12.74
C ASN A 137 4.89 -1.19 12.36
N VAL A 138 4.82 -0.37 11.31
CA VAL A 138 3.54 0.23 10.86
C VAL A 138 2.63 -0.85 10.29
N ILE A 139 3.19 -1.83 9.58
CA ILE A 139 2.41 -2.91 8.96
C ILE A 139 1.95 -3.91 10.02
N ILE A 140 2.80 -4.25 11.00
CA ILE A 140 2.42 -5.07 12.15
C ILE A 140 1.23 -4.44 12.90
N GLN A 141 1.33 -3.15 13.23
CA GLN A 141 0.23 -2.43 13.89
C GLN A 141 -1.04 -2.43 13.03
N HIS A 142 -0.90 -2.18 11.72
CA HIS A 142 -2.02 -2.22 10.78
C HIS A 142 -2.70 -3.59 10.76
N HIS A 143 -1.96 -4.69 10.72
CA HIS A 143 -2.51 -6.05 10.73
C HIS A 143 -3.23 -6.39 12.03
N LEU A 144 -2.63 -6.04 13.18
CA LEU A 144 -3.26 -6.23 14.49
C LEU A 144 -4.58 -5.46 14.59
N VAL A 145 -4.59 -4.19 14.19
CA VAL A 145 -5.79 -3.34 14.18
C VAL A 145 -6.83 -3.89 13.19
N THR A 146 -6.40 -4.39 12.02
CA THR A 146 -7.31 -4.95 11.01
C THR A 146 -7.95 -6.24 11.49
N MET A 147 -7.18 -7.16 12.07
CA MET A 147 -7.71 -8.39 12.66
C MET A 147 -8.72 -8.09 13.78
N LEU A 148 -8.44 -7.12 14.65
CA LEU A 148 -9.41 -6.67 15.65
C LEU A 148 -10.67 -6.08 15.00
N TYR A 149 -10.49 -5.30 13.93
CA TYR A 149 -11.59 -4.59 13.28
C TYR A 149 -12.57 -5.54 12.56
N ILE A 150 -12.06 -6.58 11.89
CA ILE A 150 -12.90 -7.56 11.18
C ILE A 150 -13.72 -8.45 12.13
N LEU A 151 -13.40 -8.49 13.43
CA LEU A 151 -14.24 -9.18 14.41
C LEU A 151 -15.62 -8.51 14.56
N VAL A 152 -15.72 -7.21 14.35
CA VAL A 152 -16.99 -6.46 14.46
C VAL A 152 -18.06 -7.03 13.51
N PRO A 153 -17.83 -7.13 12.18
CA PRO A 153 -18.79 -7.73 11.25
C PRO A 153 -19.00 -9.23 11.46
N PHE A 154 -18.03 -9.93 12.03
CA PHE A 154 -18.21 -11.34 12.40
C PHE A 154 -19.28 -11.51 13.49
N TYR A 155 -19.19 -10.71 14.57
CA TYR A 155 -20.15 -10.76 15.68
C TYR A 155 -21.44 -9.97 15.44
N LYS A 156 -21.45 -9.03 14.49
CA LYS A 156 -22.62 -8.21 14.17
C LYS A 156 -23.02 -8.38 12.69
N PRO A 157 -23.88 -9.36 12.37
CA PRO A 157 -24.25 -9.67 10.98
C PRO A 157 -24.76 -8.47 10.17
N SER A 158 -25.48 -7.53 10.81
CA SER A 158 -25.99 -6.30 10.17
C SER A 158 -24.93 -5.35 9.61
N VAL A 159 -23.64 -5.57 9.88
CA VAL A 159 -22.52 -4.78 9.31
C VAL A 159 -21.53 -5.63 8.51
N ARG A 160 -21.88 -6.87 8.14
CA ARG A 160 -21.01 -7.74 7.32
C ARG A 160 -20.59 -7.08 6.01
N TRP A 161 -21.50 -6.34 5.39
CA TRP A 161 -21.21 -5.58 4.17
C TRP A 161 -20.11 -4.51 4.37
N CYS A 162 -19.97 -3.95 5.58
CA CYS A 162 -18.88 -3.02 5.90
C CYS A 162 -17.51 -3.71 5.77
N MET A 163 -17.42 -5.00 6.13
CA MET A 163 -16.21 -5.78 5.91
C MET A 163 -15.87 -5.85 4.42
N GLY A 164 -16.84 -6.22 3.57
CA GLY A 164 -16.64 -6.29 2.12
C GLY A 164 -16.21 -4.94 1.54
N ALA A 165 -16.86 -3.86 1.95
CA ALA A 165 -16.53 -2.51 1.51
C ALA A 165 -15.11 -2.10 1.92
N CYS A 166 -14.71 -2.32 3.19
CA CYS A 166 -13.36 -2.02 3.66
C CYS A 166 -12.30 -2.92 3.00
N MET A 167 -12.56 -4.22 2.91
CA MET A 167 -11.64 -5.20 2.30
C MET A 167 -11.52 -5.05 0.77
N SER A 168 -12.33 -4.20 0.12
CA SER A 168 -12.09 -3.81 -1.28
C SER A 168 -10.71 -3.16 -1.47
N VAL A 169 -10.12 -2.60 -0.40
CA VAL A 169 -8.76 -2.06 -0.40
C VAL A 169 -7.71 -3.08 -0.86
N GLU A 170 -7.96 -4.38 -0.68
CA GLU A 170 -7.04 -5.41 -1.13
C GLU A 170 -6.95 -5.52 -2.65
N ILE A 171 -7.98 -5.09 -3.40
CA ILE A 171 -7.90 -4.94 -4.85
C ILE A 171 -6.83 -3.89 -5.19
N ASN A 172 -6.82 -2.77 -4.47
CA ASN A 172 -5.81 -1.74 -4.66
C ASN A 172 -4.41 -2.20 -4.22
N THR A 173 -4.31 -2.93 -3.11
CA THR A 173 -3.06 -3.54 -2.64
C THR A 173 -2.52 -4.53 -3.68
N TRP A 174 -3.37 -5.37 -4.25
CA TRP A 174 -3.00 -6.32 -5.29
C TRP A 174 -2.43 -5.61 -6.52
N PHE A 175 -3.10 -4.57 -7.04
CA PHE A 175 -2.56 -3.79 -8.16
C PHE A 175 -1.24 -3.09 -7.82
N LEU A 176 -1.07 -2.62 -6.59
CA LEU A 176 0.18 -2.02 -6.14
C LEU A 176 1.33 -3.05 -6.17
N ILE A 177 1.09 -4.26 -5.65
CA ILE A 177 2.07 -5.36 -5.60
C ILE A 177 2.38 -5.84 -7.02
N ALA A 178 1.36 -6.12 -7.83
CA ALA A 178 1.51 -6.49 -9.24
C ALA A 178 2.39 -5.46 -9.98
N ARG A 179 2.12 -4.16 -9.78
CA ARG A 179 2.95 -3.10 -10.36
C ARG A 179 4.39 -3.15 -9.89
N ARG A 180 4.68 -3.51 -8.63
CA ARG A 180 6.06 -3.66 -8.13
C ARG A 180 6.76 -4.85 -8.77
N VAL A 181 6.10 -6.01 -8.81
CA VAL A 181 6.65 -7.26 -9.36
C VAL A 181 6.94 -7.11 -10.85
N PHE A 182 5.99 -6.62 -11.64
CA PHE A 182 6.18 -6.48 -13.10
C PHE A 182 7.15 -5.36 -13.49
N ASN A 183 7.23 -4.26 -12.73
CA ASN A 183 8.22 -3.20 -13.03
C ASN A 183 9.67 -3.62 -12.72
N LYS A 184 9.89 -4.63 -11.86
CA LYS A 184 11.24 -5.12 -11.54
C LYS A 184 11.86 -5.94 -12.68
N GLN A 185 11.05 -6.50 -13.57
CA GLN A 185 11.51 -7.31 -14.72
C GLN A 185 12.21 -6.47 -15.82
N GLY A 186 12.62 -5.24 -15.53
CA GLY A 186 13.42 -4.41 -16.44
C GLY A 186 12.61 -3.66 -17.51
N PHE A 187 11.29 -3.76 -17.53
CA PHE A 187 10.47 -3.03 -18.49
C PHE A 187 10.23 -1.59 -18.01
N PRO A 188 10.78 -0.57 -18.68
CA PRO A 188 10.52 0.81 -18.31
C PRO A 188 9.03 1.13 -18.51
N PRO A 189 8.31 1.61 -17.47
CA PRO A 189 6.84 1.74 -17.49
C PRO A 189 6.27 2.75 -18.50
N TRP A 190 7.14 3.45 -19.25
CA TRP A 190 6.76 4.55 -20.13
C TRP A 190 7.32 4.46 -21.56
N ILE A 191 8.07 3.41 -21.91
CA ILE A 191 8.48 3.22 -23.31
C ILE A 191 7.29 2.63 -24.06
N ILE A 192 6.77 3.40 -25.02
CA ILE A 192 5.73 2.97 -25.96
C ILE A 192 6.42 2.13 -27.03
N ASP A 193 6.91 0.96 -26.64
CA ASP A 193 7.16 -0.08 -27.62
C ASP A 193 5.86 -0.89 -27.70
N LEU A 194 5.33 -1.10 -28.91
CA LEU A 194 4.05 -1.77 -29.20
C LEU A 194 4.08 -3.29 -28.89
N SER A 195 5.01 -3.72 -28.04
CA SER A 195 5.02 -5.04 -27.42
C SER A 195 3.81 -5.18 -26.46
N PHE A 196 3.07 -6.28 -26.60
CA PHE A 196 1.93 -6.65 -25.74
C PHE A 196 2.22 -6.53 -24.23
N VAL A 197 3.48 -6.60 -23.81
CA VAL A 197 3.92 -6.49 -22.41
C VAL A 197 3.79 -5.05 -21.88
N SER A 198 4.05 -4.02 -22.70
CA SER A 198 3.96 -2.61 -22.29
C SER A 198 2.52 -2.18 -21.98
N ILE A 199 1.55 -2.70 -22.73
CA ILE A 199 0.12 -2.43 -22.53
C ILE A 199 -0.34 -2.95 -21.16
N ARG A 200 0.10 -4.15 -20.75
CA ARG A 200 -0.27 -4.77 -19.47
C ARG A 200 0.17 -3.93 -18.27
N ILE A 201 1.42 -3.45 -18.27
CA ILE A 201 1.97 -2.65 -17.16
C ILE A 201 1.25 -1.30 -17.03
N LYS A 202 0.90 -0.67 -18.16
CA LYS A 202 0.12 0.57 -18.17
C LYS A 202 -1.29 0.34 -17.62
N LEU A 203 -1.96 -0.73 -18.04
CA LEU A 203 -3.29 -1.08 -17.54
C LEU A 203 -3.27 -1.30 -16.02
N ILE A 204 -2.34 -2.11 -15.51
CA ILE A 204 -2.16 -2.34 -14.06
C ILE A 204 -1.94 -1.00 -13.32
N SER A 205 -1.15 -0.10 -13.90
CA SER A 205 -0.88 1.22 -13.31
C SER A 205 -2.13 2.11 -13.29
N ILE A 206 -2.94 2.11 -14.34
CA ILE A 206 -4.22 2.83 -14.40
C ILE A 206 -5.18 2.27 -13.35
N CYS A 207 -5.37 0.95 -13.33
CA CYS A 207 -6.22 0.27 -12.35
C CYS A 207 -5.79 0.56 -10.91
N PHE A 208 -4.47 0.61 -10.64
CA PHE A 208 -3.95 1.03 -9.34
C PHE A 208 -4.41 2.44 -8.95
N TYR A 209 -4.29 3.44 -9.82
CA TYR A 209 -4.68 4.81 -9.45
C TYR A 209 -6.19 4.99 -9.35
N VAL A 210 -6.95 4.36 -10.25
CA VAL A 210 -8.42 4.39 -10.21
C VAL A 210 -8.89 3.79 -8.88
N THR A 211 -8.45 2.57 -8.55
CA THR A 211 -8.82 1.92 -7.29
C THR A 211 -8.29 2.69 -6.07
N TRP A 212 -7.11 3.32 -6.15
CA TRP A 212 -6.59 4.14 -5.05
C TRP A 212 -7.53 5.29 -4.72
N ILE A 213 -7.93 6.05 -5.74
CA ILE A 213 -8.80 7.22 -5.57
C ILE A 213 -10.19 6.76 -5.12
N SER A 214 -10.80 5.82 -5.84
CA SER A 214 -12.16 5.37 -5.54
C SER A 214 -12.29 4.75 -4.16
N ILE A 215 -11.33 3.90 -3.76
CA ILE A 215 -11.43 3.17 -2.49
C ILE A 215 -10.88 4.01 -1.34
N ARG A 216 -9.60 4.40 -1.41
CA ARG A 216 -8.93 5.03 -0.25
C ARG A 216 -9.33 6.48 -0.04
N CYS A 217 -9.56 7.23 -1.12
CA CYS A 217 -9.87 8.66 -1.03
C CYS A 217 -11.37 8.97 -0.98
N ILE A 218 -12.23 8.07 -1.48
CA ILE A 218 -13.68 8.31 -1.54
C ILE A 218 -14.45 7.32 -0.64
N LEU A 219 -14.34 6.01 -0.88
CA LEU A 219 -15.11 5.00 -0.13
C LEU A 219 -14.80 5.04 1.37
N TYR A 220 -13.53 5.07 1.77
CA TYR A 220 -13.15 5.06 3.20
C TYR A 220 -13.72 6.25 3.99
N PRO A 221 -13.58 7.51 3.54
CA PRO A 221 -14.24 8.65 4.19
C PRO A 221 -15.77 8.53 4.23
N LEU A 222 -16.41 8.03 3.17
CA LEU A 222 -17.87 7.80 3.18
C LEU A 222 -18.27 6.75 4.22
N MET A 223 -17.51 5.65 4.31
CA MET A 223 -17.70 4.63 5.35
C MET A 223 -17.51 5.21 6.76
N MET A 224 -16.59 6.15 6.95
CA MET A 224 -16.40 6.84 8.23
C MET A 224 -17.67 7.59 8.64
N SER A 225 -18.26 8.35 7.73
CA SER A 225 -19.53 9.05 7.98
C SER A 225 -20.65 8.07 8.32
N TYR A 226 -20.75 6.93 7.63
CA TYR A 226 -21.72 5.88 7.94
C TYR A 226 -21.53 5.29 9.36
N ILE A 227 -20.30 4.89 9.70
CA ILE A 227 -19.97 4.29 11.00
C ILE A 227 -20.22 5.29 12.13
N PHE A 228 -19.87 6.56 11.93
CA PHE A 228 -20.12 7.62 12.90
C PHE A 228 -21.62 7.84 13.17
N ASN A 229 -22.43 7.91 12.11
CA ASN A 229 -23.89 8.05 12.24
C ASN A 229 -24.51 6.85 12.98
N ARG A 230 -23.98 5.65 12.77
CA ARG A 230 -24.43 4.44 13.46
C ARG A 230 -24.09 4.49 14.96
N TRP A 231 -22.87 4.89 15.30
CA TRP A 231 -22.47 5.11 16.69
C TRP A 231 -23.33 6.18 17.37
N PHE A 232 -23.64 7.28 16.68
CA PHE A 232 -24.48 8.35 17.23
C PHE A 232 -25.89 7.83 17.57
N LYS A 233 -26.55 7.13 16.64
CA LYS A 233 -27.86 6.50 16.88
C LYS A 233 -27.86 5.51 18.04
N GLU A 234 -26.81 4.69 18.14
CA GLU A 234 -26.69 3.75 19.26
C GLU A 234 -26.45 4.48 20.59
N SER A 235 -25.69 5.58 20.56
CA SER A 235 -25.44 6.40 21.74
C SER A 235 -26.72 7.04 22.27
N GLU A 236 -27.58 7.54 21.37
CA GLU A 236 -28.92 8.03 21.72
C GLU A 236 -29.79 6.91 22.32
N ARG A 237 -29.75 5.70 21.73
CA ARG A 237 -30.53 4.54 22.20
C ARG A 237 -30.14 4.09 23.60
N VAL A 238 -28.84 4.06 23.91
CA VAL A 238 -28.32 3.56 25.21
C VAL A 238 -28.21 4.68 26.25
N GLY A 239 -28.26 5.95 25.83
CA GLY A 239 -28.11 7.11 26.71
C GLY A 239 -26.67 7.41 27.12
N THR A 240 -25.68 6.86 26.41
CA THR A 240 -24.24 7.12 26.64
C THR A 240 -23.44 7.05 25.35
N TYR A 241 -22.47 7.96 25.21
CA TYR A 241 -21.52 7.99 24.09
C TYR A 241 -20.46 6.88 24.16
N VAL A 242 -20.26 6.27 25.33
CA VAL A 242 -19.31 5.19 25.54
C VAL A 242 -20.04 3.85 25.43
N ASN A 243 -20.14 3.34 24.20
CA ASN A 243 -20.76 2.06 23.88
C ASN A 243 -19.89 1.29 22.86
N LEU A 244 -20.25 0.03 22.58
CA LEU A 244 -19.45 -0.84 21.71
C LEU A 244 -19.31 -0.33 20.26
N GLU A 245 -20.23 0.50 19.76
CA GLU A 245 -20.12 1.07 18.41
C GLU A 245 -19.03 2.17 18.31
N LEU A 246 -18.52 2.66 19.45
CA LEU A 246 -17.38 3.58 19.46
C LEU A 246 -16.09 2.92 18.95
N VAL A 247 -15.93 1.61 19.17
CA VAL A 247 -14.73 0.86 18.77
C VAL A 247 -14.51 0.92 17.25
N PRO A 248 -15.50 0.57 16.39
CA PRO A 248 -15.42 0.77 14.95
C PRO A 248 -15.07 2.20 14.52
N VAL A 249 -15.58 3.23 15.20
CA VAL A 249 -15.29 4.63 14.87
C VAL A 249 -13.80 4.93 15.05
N ILE A 250 -13.23 4.52 16.18
CA ILE A 250 -11.81 4.74 16.49
C ILE A 250 -10.92 3.97 15.50
N LEU A 251 -11.19 2.68 15.28
CA LEU A 251 -10.41 1.85 14.37
C LEU A 251 -10.47 2.37 12.93
N HIS A 252 -11.66 2.75 12.45
CA HIS A 252 -11.82 3.29 11.10
C HIS A 252 -11.19 4.67 10.93
N ALA A 253 -11.22 5.52 11.96
CA ALA A 253 -10.50 6.80 11.95
C ALA A 253 -9.00 6.60 11.73
N ILE A 254 -8.40 5.61 12.41
CA ILE A 254 -6.98 5.27 12.24
C ILE A 254 -6.70 4.87 10.79
N PHE A 255 -7.54 4.04 10.18
CA PHE A 255 -7.38 3.66 8.76
C PHE A 255 -7.53 4.84 7.80
N CYS A 256 -8.48 5.75 8.04
CA CYS A 256 -8.61 6.98 7.27
C CYS A 256 -7.35 7.86 7.34
N VAL A 257 -6.77 8.02 8.54
CA VAL A 257 -5.51 8.76 8.73
C VAL A 257 -4.34 8.07 8.03
N LEU A 258 -4.22 6.74 8.12
CA LEU A 258 -3.19 5.98 7.41
C LEU A 258 -3.33 6.12 5.89
N ASN A 259 -4.56 6.04 5.36
CA ASN A 259 -4.85 6.24 3.94
C ASN A 259 -4.49 7.65 3.46
N LEU A 260 -4.79 8.68 4.25
CA LEU A 260 -4.39 10.05 3.96
C LEU A 260 -2.86 10.18 3.95
N LYS A 261 -2.18 9.64 4.97
CA LYS A 261 -0.72 9.64 5.04
C LYS A 261 -0.12 9.00 3.79
N TRP A 262 -0.57 7.82 3.40
CA TRP A 262 -0.02 7.14 2.22
C TRP A 262 -0.33 7.89 0.92
N THR A 263 -1.47 8.58 0.84
CA THR A 263 -1.82 9.43 -0.30
C THR A 263 -0.88 10.63 -0.42
N VAL A 264 -0.53 11.25 0.71
CA VAL A 264 0.48 12.31 0.76
C VAL A 264 1.85 11.78 0.35
N ASP A 265 2.26 10.62 0.88
CA ASP A 265 3.56 9.99 0.53
C ASP A 265 3.65 9.67 -0.97
N LEU A 266 2.57 9.12 -1.55
CA LEU A 266 2.47 8.82 -2.97
C LEU A 266 2.58 10.09 -3.82
N THR A 267 1.79 11.11 -3.50
CA THR A 267 1.79 12.41 -4.21
C THR A 267 3.15 13.09 -4.12
N MET A 268 3.73 13.18 -2.92
CA MET A 268 5.03 13.79 -2.69
C MET A 268 6.16 13.04 -3.42
N SER A 269 6.06 11.72 -3.56
CA SER A 269 7.03 10.96 -4.36
C SER A 269 7.02 11.39 -5.83
N LYS A 270 5.85 11.68 -6.40
CA LYS A 270 5.68 12.15 -7.78
C LYS A 270 6.12 13.59 -7.96
N VAL A 271 5.75 14.47 -7.04
CA VAL A 271 6.21 15.87 -7.06
C VAL A 271 7.74 15.95 -7.05
N ARG A 272 8.40 15.18 -6.17
CA ARG A 272 9.87 15.11 -6.14
C ARG A 272 10.46 14.60 -7.45
N TYR A 273 9.84 13.61 -8.07
CA TYR A 273 10.25 13.09 -9.38
C TYR A 273 10.17 14.19 -10.47
N PHE A 274 9.06 14.91 -10.56
CA PHE A 274 8.89 15.99 -11.55
C PHE A 274 9.85 17.16 -11.30
N GLN A 275 10.09 17.54 -10.05
CA GLN A 275 11.05 18.59 -9.70
C GLN A 275 12.48 18.22 -10.12
N ARG A 276 12.90 16.97 -9.93
CA ARG A 276 14.21 16.48 -10.39
C ARG A 276 14.31 16.48 -11.92
N ARG A 277 13.25 16.07 -12.61
CA ARG A 277 13.18 16.09 -14.09
C ARG A 277 13.31 17.52 -14.64
N ARG A 278 12.67 18.51 -14.00
CA ARG A 278 12.79 19.93 -14.39
C ARG A 278 14.21 20.48 -14.15
N ARG A 279 14.85 20.13 -13.04
CA ARG A 279 16.20 20.64 -12.69
C ARG A 279 17.31 20.10 -13.58
N ASN A 280 17.23 18.83 -13.99
CA ASN A 280 18.31 18.18 -14.73
C ASN A 280 18.15 18.24 -16.26
N GLY A 281 17.34 19.17 -16.78
CA GLY A 281 17.30 19.52 -18.20
C GLY A 281 17.07 18.35 -19.16
N GLY A 282 16.08 17.48 -18.91
CA GLY A 282 15.68 16.39 -19.82
C GLY A 282 16.68 15.23 -19.94
N ALA A 283 17.95 15.51 -20.22
CA ALA A 283 19.00 14.54 -20.54
C ALA A 283 19.28 13.53 -19.40
N ALA A 284 19.26 13.97 -18.13
CA ALA A 284 19.42 13.04 -17.01
C ALA A 284 18.15 12.23 -16.71
N ALA A 285 16.98 12.75 -17.09
CA ALA A 285 15.70 12.04 -16.95
C ALA A 285 15.50 11.02 -18.08
N GLU A 286 16.04 11.30 -19.27
CA GLU A 286 16.08 10.41 -20.41
C GLU A 286 16.94 9.18 -20.09
N LYS A 287 18.17 9.35 -19.56
CA LYS A 287 18.98 8.25 -18.99
C LYS A 287 18.24 7.44 -17.91
N TYR A 288 17.44 8.10 -17.08
CA TYR A 288 16.63 7.43 -16.06
C TYR A 288 15.46 6.62 -16.65
N SER A 289 14.95 7.01 -17.83
CA SER A 289 13.86 6.35 -18.54
C SER A 289 14.30 5.26 -19.51
N THR A 290 15.51 5.34 -20.06
CA THR A 290 16.08 4.37 -21.01
C THR A 290 16.85 3.25 -20.33
N GLY A 291 17.11 3.34 -19.01
CA GLY A 291 17.82 2.28 -18.30
C GLY A 291 19.30 2.15 -18.68
N LEU A 292 19.89 3.19 -19.28
CA LEU A 292 21.30 3.31 -19.66
C LEU A 292 22.01 4.41 -18.85
#